data_AF-A0A2W4L598-F1
#
_entry.id   AF-A0A2W4L598-F1
#
_cell.length_a   1.000
_cell.length_b   1.000
_cell.length_c   1.000
_cell.angle_alpha   90.00
_cell.angle_beta   90.00
_cell.angle_gamma   90.00
#
_symmetry.space_group_name_H-M   'P 1'
#
loop_
_entity.id
_entity.type
_entity.pdbx_description
1 polymer ?
#
loop_
_entity_poly.entity_id
_entity_poly.type
_entity_poly.pdbx_seq_one_letter_code
_entity_poly.pdbx_strand_id
1 'polypeptide(L)'
;MERYFDRVEAGRRLAEILAPRLDGPAVVLAVPRGGVQVGAQVARALHAPLLPLLVRKVGLPEQPEVVVGAVDADGAMIFDERGPDVGLLPAELEGIGEDVSQRLIRWRESFGSPDPATAIRGRVVVVVDDAILSGLTTSAGVRYLERRGAQRIVVAVPSAVKAGRKRLEAHGVEVIAPIEVDSPEEVPGTYENLPEVSAREVAILLAQAGPSTPRNLELREGVDEPLRLIDSKLRAHPARIHVPRGLGPAPAVILVGLSQGLDALLLRLAEAGIASLRLESGGEPDERLEDALHAALGILAARPEIDPFRLGIVGAGGFCQPALDVVARDARARLLVLLDPPAGTEPPPGAFVVPVAELEARDAERLVRWLGDRFYPTESA
;
A
#
# COMPACT_ATOMS: atom_id res chain seq x y z
N MET A 1 -20.45 19.35 -20.19
CA MET A 1 -19.03 19.06 -19.94
C MET A 1 -18.92 17.56 -19.80
N GLU A 2 -18.04 16.91 -20.55
CA GLU A 2 -17.80 15.48 -20.40
C GLU A 2 -17.25 15.24 -18.98
N ARG A 3 -17.80 14.25 -18.27
CA ARG A 3 -17.42 13.91 -16.89
C ARG A 3 -16.87 12.49 -16.89
N TYR A 4 -16.02 12.19 -15.91
CA TYR A 4 -15.61 10.82 -15.63
C TYR A 4 -16.58 10.21 -14.62
N PHE A 5 -16.86 8.92 -14.73
CA PHE A 5 -17.63 8.21 -13.71
C PHE A 5 -16.88 8.23 -12.37
N ASP A 6 -15.61 7.83 -12.37
CA ASP A 6 -14.75 7.80 -11.20
C ASP A 6 -13.26 8.03 -11.56
N ARG A 7 -12.37 7.92 -10.56
CA ARG A 7 -10.91 8.04 -10.76
C ARG A 7 -10.32 6.94 -11.64
N VAL A 8 -10.93 5.77 -11.68
CA VAL A 8 -10.45 4.65 -12.49
C VAL A 8 -10.69 4.94 -13.97
N GLU A 9 -11.89 5.37 -14.33
CA GLU A 9 -12.19 5.79 -15.71
C GLU A 9 -11.31 6.96 -16.14
N ALA A 10 -11.19 7.97 -15.28
CA ALA A 10 -10.34 9.13 -15.52
C ALA A 10 -8.88 8.74 -15.81
N GLY A 11 -8.33 7.82 -15.03
CA GLY A 11 -6.98 7.29 -15.25
C GLY A 11 -6.81 6.54 -16.57
N ARG A 12 -7.82 5.75 -16.99
CA ARG A 12 -7.76 5.03 -18.28
C ARG A 12 -7.75 5.99 -19.46
N ARG A 13 -8.65 6.98 -19.47
CA ARG A 13 -8.72 8.00 -20.54
C ARG A 13 -7.45 8.87 -20.56
N LEU A 14 -6.93 9.25 -19.39
CA LEU A 14 -5.66 9.97 -19.29
C LEU A 14 -4.49 9.17 -19.87
N ALA A 15 -4.45 7.86 -19.61
CA ALA A 15 -3.42 6.98 -20.13
C ALA A 15 -3.45 6.87 -21.67
N GLU A 16 -4.63 6.83 -22.29
CA GLU A 16 -4.80 6.82 -23.75
C GLU A 16 -4.23 8.09 -24.40
N ILE A 17 -4.37 9.25 -23.72
CA ILE A 17 -3.83 10.53 -24.19
C ILE A 17 -2.31 10.59 -24.00
N LEU A 18 -1.81 10.01 -22.90
CA LEU A 18 -0.41 10.11 -22.50
C LEU A 18 0.50 9.11 -23.24
N ALA A 19 0.06 7.87 -23.46
CA ALA A 19 0.88 6.81 -24.04
C ALA A 19 1.54 7.17 -25.39
N PRO A 20 0.85 7.86 -26.33
CA PRO A 20 1.46 8.27 -27.60
C PRO A 20 2.49 9.40 -27.48
N ARG A 21 2.60 10.07 -26.31
CA ARG A 21 3.44 11.26 -26.10
C ARG A 21 4.76 10.96 -25.37
N LEU A 22 4.93 9.72 -24.91
CA LEU A 22 6.11 9.29 -24.17
C LEU A 22 6.93 8.31 -25.01
N ASP A 23 8.18 8.68 -25.24
CA ASP A 23 9.16 7.81 -25.88
C ASP A 23 10.02 7.14 -24.81
N GLY A 24 9.92 5.81 -24.71
CA GLY A 24 10.78 5.00 -23.85
C GLY A 24 10.30 4.84 -22.39
N PRO A 25 11.15 4.24 -21.53
CA PRO A 25 10.75 3.84 -20.18
C PRO A 25 10.57 5.06 -19.26
N ALA A 26 9.38 5.15 -18.64
CA ALA A 26 9.03 6.18 -17.67
C ALA A 26 8.83 5.57 -16.27
N VAL A 27 8.78 6.43 -15.25
CA VAL A 27 8.32 6.11 -13.90
C VAL A 27 7.11 6.97 -13.57
N VAL A 28 6.05 6.36 -13.05
CA VAL A 28 4.83 7.07 -12.63
C VAL A 28 4.91 7.36 -11.15
N LEU A 29 4.81 8.64 -10.79
CA LEU A 29 4.74 9.09 -9.41
C LEU A 29 3.37 9.71 -9.12
N ALA A 30 2.59 9.07 -8.27
CA ALA A 30 1.24 9.51 -7.96
C ALA A 30 1.17 10.26 -6.63
N VAL A 31 0.48 11.40 -6.61
CA VAL A 31 0.18 12.15 -5.39
C VAL A 31 -0.88 11.37 -4.57
N PRO A 32 -0.59 10.98 -3.32
CA PRO A 32 -1.57 10.32 -2.48
C PRO A 32 -2.67 11.29 -2.00
N ARG A 33 -3.91 10.84 -1.80
CA ARG A 33 -4.42 9.46 -1.94
C ARG A 33 -5.10 9.23 -3.29
N GLY A 34 -5.96 10.15 -3.71
CA GLY A 34 -6.78 10.02 -4.93
C GLY A 34 -5.96 9.82 -6.20
N GLY A 35 -4.85 10.53 -6.34
CA GLY A 35 -3.94 10.40 -7.48
C GLY A 35 -3.39 9.00 -7.69
N VAL A 36 -3.32 8.15 -6.65
CA VAL A 36 -2.83 6.76 -6.77
C VAL A 36 -3.81 5.89 -7.58
N GLN A 37 -5.12 6.11 -7.48
CA GLN A 37 -6.11 5.39 -8.29
C GLN A 37 -5.98 5.70 -9.78
N VAL A 38 -5.74 6.97 -10.10
CA VAL A 38 -5.47 7.45 -11.46
C VAL A 38 -4.12 6.91 -11.95
N GLY A 39 -3.08 7.08 -11.13
CA GLY A 39 -1.71 6.66 -11.43
C GLY A 39 -1.57 5.16 -11.68
N ALA A 40 -2.34 4.31 -11.00
CA ALA A 40 -2.35 2.88 -11.26
C ALA A 40 -2.80 2.51 -12.68
N GLN A 41 -3.77 3.24 -13.25
CA GLN A 41 -4.19 3.00 -14.63
C GLN A 41 -3.13 3.48 -15.63
N VAL A 42 -2.54 4.65 -15.36
CA VAL A 42 -1.46 5.22 -16.17
C VAL A 42 -0.23 4.31 -16.17
N ALA A 43 0.23 3.88 -15.00
CA ALA A 43 1.36 2.98 -14.83
C ALA A 43 1.15 1.65 -15.56
N ARG A 44 -0.06 1.07 -15.46
CA ARG A 44 -0.41 -0.16 -16.16
C ARG A 44 -0.34 -0.01 -17.68
N ALA A 45 -0.89 1.06 -18.23
CA ALA A 45 -0.87 1.30 -19.67
C ALA A 45 0.54 1.55 -20.21
N LEU A 46 1.35 2.29 -19.46
CA LEU A 46 2.74 2.61 -19.81
C LEU A 46 3.73 1.47 -19.51
N HIS A 47 3.28 0.39 -18.85
CA HIS A 47 4.14 -0.67 -18.34
C HIS A 47 5.28 -0.12 -17.45
N ALA A 48 4.97 0.92 -16.68
CA ALA A 48 5.90 1.67 -15.86
C ALA A 48 5.69 1.36 -14.37
N PRO A 49 6.73 1.46 -13.53
CA PRO A 49 6.56 1.38 -12.09
C PRO A 49 5.72 2.55 -11.58
N LEU A 50 4.86 2.28 -10.60
CA LEU A 50 4.14 3.28 -9.82
C LEU A 50 4.78 3.41 -8.43
N LEU A 51 5.11 4.62 -8.05
CA LEU A 51 5.55 4.94 -6.69
C LEU A 51 4.77 6.15 -6.16
N PRO A 52 4.65 6.32 -4.84
CA PRO A 52 4.04 7.51 -4.28
C PRO A 52 4.97 8.72 -4.47
N LEU A 53 4.41 9.85 -4.87
CA LEU A 53 5.09 11.14 -4.79
C LEU A 53 4.98 11.65 -3.36
N LEU A 54 6.11 11.72 -2.65
CA LEU A 54 6.16 12.07 -1.24
C LEU A 54 6.10 13.59 -1.04
N VAL A 55 4.89 14.11 -1.11
CA VAL A 55 4.57 15.53 -0.93
C VAL A 55 3.31 15.67 -0.08
N ARG A 56 3.22 16.75 0.70
CA ARG A 56 2.04 17.03 1.53
C ARG A 56 1.79 18.53 1.63
N LYS A 57 0.51 18.92 1.68
CA LYS A 57 0.13 20.29 2.03
C LYS A 57 0.49 20.57 3.48
N VAL A 58 0.89 21.79 3.76
CA VAL A 58 1.21 22.28 5.09
C VAL A 58 0.16 23.32 5.46
N GLY A 59 -0.56 23.07 6.56
CA GLY A 59 -1.48 24.02 7.18
C GLY A 59 -0.82 24.78 8.33
N LEU A 60 -1.48 25.80 8.86
CA LEU A 60 -1.04 26.47 10.08
C LEU A 60 -1.17 25.55 11.30
N PRO A 61 -0.29 25.62 12.30
CA PRO A 61 -0.38 24.80 13.51
C PRO A 61 -1.73 24.92 14.23
N GLU A 62 -2.22 26.16 14.39
CA GLU A 62 -3.49 26.46 15.07
C GLU A 62 -4.72 26.35 14.15
N GLN A 63 -4.49 26.33 12.83
CA GLN A 63 -5.54 26.29 11.79
C GLN A 63 -5.11 25.37 10.63
N PRO A 64 -5.09 24.04 10.83
CA PRO A 64 -4.58 23.09 9.83
C PRO A 64 -5.31 23.14 8.48
N GLU A 65 -6.54 23.64 8.47
CA GLU A 65 -7.35 23.89 7.27
C GLU A 65 -6.82 25.05 6.41
N VAL A 66 -6.08 25.98 7.01
CA VAL A 66 -5.45 27.10 6.31
C VAL A 66 -4.12 26.64 5.73
N VAL A 67 -4.15 26.27 4.45
CA VAL A 67 -2.95 25.81 3.72
C VAL A 67 -2.02 26.97 3.42
N VAL A 68 -0.80 26.91 3.95
CA VAL A 68 0.26 27.92 3.76
C VAL A 68 1.30 27.52 2.73
N GLY A 69 1.35 26.23 2.40
CA GLY A 69 2.32 25.71 1.46
C GLY A 69 2.21 24.21 1.24
N ALA A 70 3.27 23.64 0.67
CA ALA A 70 3.49 22.22 0.53
C ALA A 70 4.95 21.88 0.80
N VAL A 71 5.19 20.67 1.28
CA VAL A 71 6.51 20.16 1.64
C VAL A 71 6.75 18.81 0.97
N ASP A 72 7.99 18.55 0.60
CA ASP A 72 8.43 17.27 0.05
C ASP A 72 9.21 16.43 1.09
N ALA A 73 9.62 15.22 0.70
CA ALA A 73 10.35 14.28 1.56
C ALA A 73 11.78 14.72 1.97
N ASP A 74 12.29 15.85 1.47
CA ASP A 74 13.54 16.44 1.98
C ASP A 74 13.25 17.51 3.04
N GLY A 75 11.98 17.74 3.41
CA GLY A 75 11.58 18.86 4.26
C GLY A 75 11.57 20.20 3.54
N ALA A 76 11.83 20.24 2.22
CA ALA A 76 11.85 21.48 1.47
C ALA A 76 10.43 22.00 1.22
N MET A 77 10.18 23.25 1.58
CA MET A 77 8.86 23.87 1.49
C MET A 77 8.72 24.78 0.26
N ILE A 78 7.51 24.78 -0.31
CA ILE A 78 7.01 25.82 -1.20
C ILE A 78 5.84 26.50 -0.51
N PHE A 79 5.86 27.83 -0.46
CA PHE A 79 4.79 28.62 0.11
C PHE A 79 3.78 29.05 -0.96
N ASP A 80 2.53 29.20 -0.55
CA ASP A 80 1.58 29.96 -1.36
C ASP A 80 2.02 31.43 -1.42
N GLU A 81 1.57 32.18 -2.43
CA GLU A 81 1.89 33.61 -2.57
C GLU A 81 1.36 34.44 -1.39
N ARG A 82 0.41 33.89 -0.63
CA ARG A 82 -0.15 34.43 0.62
C ARG A 82 0.61 33.99 1.88
N GLY A 83 1.55 33.05 1.75
CA GLY A 83 2.16 32.30 2.84
C GLY A 83 3.28 32.96 3.66
N PRO A 84 4.05 33.97 3.20
CA PRO A 84 5.12 34.52 4.05
C PRO A 84 4.62 35.46 5.17
N ASP A 85 3.41 36.01 5.05
CA ASP A 85 2.82 36.95 6.03
C ASP A 85 1.94 36.26 7.09
N VAL A 86 2.19 34.98 7.39
CA VAL A 86 1.42 34.22 8.38
C VAL A 86 1.92 34.39 9.82
N GLY A 87 2.86 35.31 10.05
CA GLY A 87 3.38 35.65 11.38
C GLY A 87 4.29 34.59 12.01
N LEU A 88 4.74 33.60 11.24
CA LEU A 88 5.67 32.56 11.70
C LEU A 88 7.12 32.93 11.38
N LEU A 89 8.01 32.61 12.31
CA LEU A 89 9.45 32.75 12.14
C LEU A 89 9.99 31.66 11.19
N PRO A 90 11.08 31.92 10.45
CA PRO A 90 11.69 30.93 9.56
C PRO A 90 11.99 29.58 10.23
N ALA A 91 12.47 29.60 11.48
CA ALA A 91 12.75 28.38 12.24
C ALA A 91 11.50 27.55 12.57
N GLU A 92 10.35 28.20 12.75
CA GLU A 92 9.08 27.51 12.99
C GLU A 92 8.61 26.81 11.71
N LEU A 93 8.79 27.47 10.56
CA LEU A 93 8.49 26.88 9.25
C LEU A 93 9.40 25.68 8.95
N GLU A 94 10.69 25.79 9.24
CA GLU A 94 11.64 24.68 9.11
C GLU A 94 11.24 23.49 9.99
N GLY A 95 10.87 23.73 11.25
CA GLY A 95 10.41 22.69 12.17
C GLY A 95 9.16 21.96 11.65
N ILE A 96 8.17 22.71 11.13
CA ILE A 96 6.98 22.13 10.50
C ILE A 96 7.37 21.26 9.29
N GLY A 97 8.30 21.73 8.46
CA GLY A 97 8.78 21.01 7.29
C GLY A 97 9.41 19.67 7.64
N GLU A 98 10.31 19.65 8.64
CA GLU A 98 10.98 18.45 9.13
C GLU A 98 9.97 17.43 9.68
N ASP A 99 9.02 17.88 10.52
CA ASP A 99 7.99 17.01 11.12
C ASP A 99 7.08 16.36 10.07
N VAL A 100 6.73 17.09 9.01
CA VAL A 100 5.93 16.53 7.91
C VAL A 100 6.76 15.58 7.05
N SER A 101 8.03 15.91 6.78
CA SER A 101 8.95 15.06 6.04
C SER A 101 9.14 13.71 6.72
N GLN A 102 9.43 13.69 8.03
CA GLN A 102 9.59 12.46 8.80
C GLN A 102 8.32 11.59 8.78
N ARG A 103 7.13 12.22 8.78
CA ARG A 103 5.86 11.49 8.62
C ARG A 103 5.72 10.89 7.23
N LEU A 104 6.07 11.61 6.16
CA LEU A 104 6.05 11.09 4.79
C LEU A 104 6.99 9.90 4.60
N ILE A 105 8.20 9.97 5.19
CA ILE A 105 9.19 8.89 5.14
C ILE A 105 8.65 7.64 5.85
N ARG A 106 8.15 7.79 7.09
CA ARG A 106 7.55 6.68 7.85
C ARG A 106 6.34 6.08 7.13
N TRP A 107 5.48 6.92 6.55
CA TRP A 107 4.33 6.50 5.78
C TRP A 107 4.76 5.66 4.56
N ARG A 108 5.75 6.10 3.78
CA ARG A 108 6.30 5.29 2.68
C ARG A 108 6.81 3.93 3.17
N GLU A 109 7.58 3.93 4.26
CA GLU A 109 8.19 2.71 4.82
C GLU A 109 7.15 1.70 5.30
N SER A 110 5.99 2.16 5.79
CA SER A 110 4.91 1.29 6.24
C SER A 110 4.27 0.47 5.10
N PHE A 111 4.54 0.78 3.82
CA PHE A 111 4.10 -0.01 2.66
C PHE A 111 5.21 -0.81 2.00
N GLY A 112 6.44 -0.79 2.52
CA GLY A 112 7.59 -1.44 1.88
C GLY A 112 7.93 -0.85 0.50
N SER A 113 7.44 0.36 0.20
CA SER A 113 7.70 1.01 -1.08
C SER A 113 9.17 1.44 -1.16
N PRO A 114 9.91 1.11 -2.24
CA PRO A 114 11.31 1.47 -2.36
C PRO A 114 11.49 2.98 -2.41
N ASP A 115 12.69 3.46 -2.09
CA ASP A 115 13.02 4.88 -2.23
C ASP A 115 12.84 5.34 -3.69
N PRO A 116 11.89 6.26 -3.96
CA PRO A 116 11.67 6.80 -5.31
C PRO A 116 12.94 7.42 -5.89
N ALA A 117 13.86 7.90 -5.05
CA ALA A 117 15.11 8.51 -5.48
C ALA A 117 15.93 7.62 -6.44
N THR A 118 15.89 6.30 -6.24
CA THR A 118 16.60 5.33 -7.09
C THR A 118 15.93 5.15 -8.46
N ALA A 119 14.62 5.40 -8.55
CA ALA A 119 13.83 5.30 -9.77
C ALA A 119 13.81 6.60 -10.59
N ILE A 120 14.12 7.75 -9.99
CA ILE A 120 13.97 9.07 -10.63
C ILE A 120 15.16 9.47 -11.50
N ARG A 121 16.39 9.21 -11.05
CA ARG A 121 17.61 9.79 -11.65
C ARG A 121 17.76 9.40 -13.13
N GLY A 122 17.82 10.40 -14.01
CA GLY A 122 17.99 10.21 -15.46
C GLY A 122 16.80 9.57 -16.16
N ARG A 123 15.61 9.56 -15.54
CA ARG A 123 14.38 8.99 -16.12
C ARG A 123 13.39 10.06 -16.50
N VAL A 124 12.48 9.72 -17.42
CA VAL A 124 11.25 10.45 -17.64
C VAL A 124 10.29 10.11 -16.50
N VAL A 125 9.80 11.14 -15.80
CA VAL A 125 8.88 11.00 -14.67
C VAL A 125 7.52 11.56 -15.05
N VAL A 126 6.48 10.75 -14.88
CA VAL A 126 5.09 11.15 -15.05
C VAL A 126 4.50 11.38 -13.65
N VAL A 127 4.21 12.63 -13.33
CA VAL A 127 3.51 13.00 -12.09
C VAL A 127 2.00 12.93 -12.33
N VAL A 128 1.30 12.17 -11.50
CA VAL A 128 -0.15 11.97 -11.62
C VAL A 128 -0.85 12.40 -10.33
N ASP A 129 -1.99 13.06 -10.47
CA ASP A 129 -2.94 13.37 -9.40
C ASP A 129 -4.38 13.20 -9.89
N ASP A 130 -5.37 13.24 -9.00
CA ASP A 130 -6.78 13.19 -9.39
C ASP A 130 -7.31 14.53 -9.92
N ALA A 131 -6.72 15.65 -9.47
CA ALA A 131 -6.87 16.96 -10.09
C ALA A 131 -5.79 17.96 -9.63
N ILE A 132 -5.55 18.99 -10.43
CA ILE A 132 -4.77 20.16 -9.99
C ILE A 132 -5.70 21.27 -9.52
N LEU A 133 -5.55 21.68 -8.25
CA LEU A 133 -6.19 22.88 -7.70
C LEU A 133 -5.27 24.10 -7.82
N SER A 134 -4.66 24.53 -6.71
CA SER A 134 -3.69 25.63 -6.72
C SER A 134 -2.35 25.25 -7.36
N GLY A 135 -2.07 23.97 -7.57
CA GLY A 135 -0.79 23.47 -8.09
C GLY A 135 0.35 23.39 -7.06
N LEU A 136 0.17 23.87 -5.81
CA LEU A 136 1.25 23.92 -4.81
C LEU A 136 1.88 22.57 -4.48
N THR A 137 1.04 21.56 -4.20
CA THR A 137 1.49 20.21 -3.87
C THR A 137 2.33 19.62 -5.00
N THR A 138 1.84 19.75 -6.23
CA THR A 138 2.52 19.24 -7.42
C THR A 138 3.78 20.03 -7.72
N SER A 139 3.81 21.34 -7.50
CA SER A 139 5.01 22.18 -7.61
C SER A 139 6.11 21.73 -6.63
N ALA A 140 5.76 21.39 -5.39
CA ALA A 140 6.72 20.83 -4.43
C ALA A 140 7.30 19.52 -4.95
N GLY A 141 6.43 18.68 -5.53
CA GLY A 141 6.83 17.46 -6.21
C GLY A 141 7.79 17.70 -7.38
N VAL A 142 7.48 18.63 -8.27
CA VAL A 142 8.33 18.97 -9.42
C VAL A 142 9.73 19.38 -8.93
N ARG A 143 9.83 20.28 -7.93
CA ARG A 143 11.12 20.68 -7.36
C ARG A 143 11.87 19.52 -6.72
N TYR A 144 11.17 18.64 -6.01
CA TYR A 144 11.76 17.42 -5.46
C TYR A 144 12.38 16.56 -6.57
N LEU A 145 11.65 16.35 -7.67
CA LEU A 145 12.11 15.54 -8.81
C LEU A 145 13.29 16.14 -9.55
N GLU A 146 13.32 17.47 -9.70
CA GLU A 146 14.47 18.19 -10.25
C GLU A 146 15.72 17.94 -9.40
N ARG A 147 15.62 18.07 -8.06
CA ARG A 147 16.75 17.79 -7.15
C ARG A 147 17.20 16.33 -7.18
N ARG A 148 16.28 15.39 -7.43
CA ARG A 148 16.60 13.96 -7.62
C ARG A 148 17.12 13.64 -9.03
N GLY A 149 17.16 14.61 -9.94
CA GLY A 149 17.78 14.49 -11.26
C GLY A 149 16.90 13.82 -12.30
N ALA A 150 15.58 14.04 -12.26
CA ALA A 150 14.68 13.62 -13.35
C ALA A 150 15.15 14.22 -14.69
N GLN A 151 15.12 13.41 -15.76
CA GLN A 151 15.51 13.86 -17.10
C GLN A 151 14.43 14.75 -17.74
N ARG A 152 13.16 14.37 -17.54
CA ARG A 152 11.98 15.08 -18.03
C ARG A 152 10.85 14.82 -17.04
N ILE A 153 10.07 15.85 -16.74
CA ILE A 153 8.90 15.75 -15.88
C ILE A 153 7.67 16.11 -16.72
N VAL A 154 6.67 15.22 -16.71
CA VAL A 154 5.36 15.43 -17.32
C VAL A 154 4.32 15.35 -16.22
N VAL A 155 3.52 16.39 -16.04
CA VAL A 155 2.37 16.36 -15.13
C VAL A 155 1.14 15.97 -15.93
N ALA A 156 0.50 14.87 -15.57
CA ALA A 156 -0.70 14.36 -16.22
C ALA A 156 -1.82 14.21 -15.19
N VAL A 157 -2.91 14.96 -15.35
CA VAL A 157 -4.08 14.90 -14.47
C VAL A 157 -5.37 14.87 -15.30
N PRO A 158 -6.46 14.26 -14.78
CA PRO A 158 -7.73 14.25 -15.49
C PRO A 158 -8.37 15.64 -15.62
N SER A 159 -8.22 16.49 -14.60
CA SER A 159 -8.73 17.85 -14.58
C SER A 159 -7.82 18.83 -13.83
N ALA A 160 -7.85 20.10 -14.22
CA ALA A 160 -7.05 21.15 -13.59
C ALA A 160 -7.78 22.50 -13.53
N VAL A 161 -7.56 23.26 -12.46
CA VAL A 161 -7.86 24.69 -12.42
C VAL A 161 -6.83 25.42 -13.29
N LYS A 162 -7.29 26.30 -14.19
CA LYS A 162 -6.41 27.05 -15.12
C LYS A 162 -5.25 27.76 -14.42
N ALA A 163 -5.50 28.34 -13.25
CA ALA A 163 -4.45 28.99 -12.45
C ALA A 163 -3.37 28.01 -11.96
N GLY A 164 -3.77 26.84 -11.44
CA GLY A 164 -2.84 25.80 -11.00
C GLY A 164 -2.04 25.20 -12.15
N ARG A 165 -2.67 24.99 -13.31
CA ARG A 165 -1.97 24.60 -14.54
C ARG A 165 -0.88 25.61 -14.92
N LYS A 166 -1.22 26.90 -15.00
CA LYS A 166 -0.26 27.97 -15.33
C LYS A 166 0.90 28.02 -14.35
N ARG A 167 0.64 27.83 -13.04
CA ARG A 167 1.68 27.75 -12.01
C ARG A 167 2.66 26.61 -12.31
N LEU A 168 2.17 25.43 -12.70
CA LEU A 168 3.02 24.29 -13.04
C LEU A 168 3.79 24.51 -14.34
N GLU A 169 3.15 25.04 -15.39
CA GLU A 169 3.84 25.38 -16.65
C GLU A 169 4.97 26.39 -16.44
N ALA A 170 4.87 27.29 -15.44
CA ALA A 170 5.94 28.20 -15.05
C ALA A 170 7.18 27.50 -14.47
N HIS A 171 7.07 26.24 -14.02
CA HIS A 171 8.22 25.39 -13.70
C HIS A 171 8.87 24.76 -14.94
N GLY A 172 8.40 25.06 -16.16
CA GLY A 172 8.94 24.50 -17.40
C GLY A 172 8.56 23.03 -17.64
N VAL A 173 7.57 22.51 -16.91
CA VAL A 173 7.06 21.14 -17.11
C VAL A 173 5.87 21.12 -18.05
N GLU A 174 5.74 20.04 -18.82
CA GLU A 174 4.55 19.80 -19.64
C GLU A 174 3.37 19.42 -18.74
N VAL A 175 2.21 20.07 -18.94
CA VAL A 175 0.98 19.77 -18.22
C VAL A 175 -0.09 19.25 -19.18
N ILE A 176 -0.56 18.03 -18.93
CA ILE A 176 -1.65 17.37 -19.65
C ILE A 176 -2.86 17.33 -18.73
N ALA A 177 -3.85 18.16 -19.05
CA ALA A 177 -5.13 18.23 -18.35
C ALA A 177 -6.27 18.31 -19.38
N PRO A 178 -6.94 17.19 -19.71
CA PRO A 178 -8.01 17.17 -20.72
C PRO A 178 -9.21 18.04 -20.36
N ILE A 179 -9.49 18.21 -19.07
CA ILE A 179 -10.55 19.09 -18.56
C ILE A 179 -9.92 20.26 -17.81
N GLU A 180 -10.33 21.48 -18.15
CA GLU A 180 -9.94 22.69 -17.43
C GLU A 180 -11.15 23.42 -16.86
N VAL A 181 -11.04 23.87 -15.62
CA VAL A 181 -12.06 24.65 -14.92
C VAL A 181 -11.50 25.98 -14.43
N ASP A 182 -12.37 26.94 -14.12
CA ASP A 182 -11.96 28.28 -13.69
C ASP A 182 -11.72 28.35 -12.18
N SER A 183 -12.47 27.59 -11.38
CA SER A 183 -12.33 27.58 -9.92
C SER A 183 -12.18 26.18 -9.30
N PRO A 184 -11.55 26.05 -8.12
CA PRO A 184 -11.41 24.77 -7.42
C PRO A 184 -12.75 24.07 -7.11
N GLU A 185 -13.82 24.83 -6.89
CA GLU A 185 -15.16 24.32 -6.54
C GLU A 185 -15.80 23.53 -7.69
N GLU A 186 -15.35 23.74 -8.93
CA GLU A 186 -15.85 23.04 -10.11
C GLU A 186 -15.22 21.66 -10.30
N VAL A 187 -14.05 21.40 -9.68
CA VAL A 187 -13.29 20.15 -9.87
C VAL A 187 -14.07 18.91 -9.46
N PRO A 188 -14.77 18.85 -8.29
CA PRO A 188 -15.61 17.70 -7.96
C PRO A 188 -16.67 17.41 -9.03
N GLY A 189 -17.19 18.45 -9.70
CA GLY A 189 -18.18 18.32 -10.78
C GLY A 189 -17.64 17.74 -12.08
N THR A 190 -16.34 17.42 -12.16
CA THR A 190 -15.71 16.67 -13.25
C THR A 190 -15.85 15.15 -13.08
N TYR A 191 -16.29 14.69 -11.89
CA TYR A 191 -16.55 13.29 -11.57
C TYR A 191 -18.03 13.07 -11.21
N GLU A 192 -18.61 11.95 -11.62
CA GLU A 192 -19.96 11.54 -11.20
C GLU A 192 -19.94 10.92 -9.79
N ASN A 193 -18.90 10.13 -9.50
CA ASN A 193 -18.69 9.46 -8.23
C ASN A 193 -17.24 9.66 -7.76
N LEU A 194 -17.09 10.36 -6.63
CA LEU A 194 -15.79 10.71 -6.07
C LEU A 194 -15.67 10.27 -4.61
N PRO A 195 -15.63 8.95 -4.33
CA PRO A 195 -15.51 8.45 -2.97
C PRO A 195 -14.15 8.84 -2.36
N GLU A 196 -14.09 8.89 -1.04
CA GLU A 196 -12.82 9.05 -0.33
C GLU A 196 -11.95 7.80 -0.55
N VAL A 197 -10.65 8.00 -0.76
CA VAL A 197 -9.68 6.90 -0.93
C VAL A 197 -8.99 6.64 0.39
N SER A 198 -9.06 5.40 0.86
CA SER A 198 -8.43 4.95 2.09
C SER A 198 -6.92 4.70 1.92
N ALA A 199 -6.17 4.74 3.03
CA ALA A 199 -4.75 4.38 3.00
C ALA A 199 -4.53 2.91 2.61
N ARG A 200 -5.47 2.02 2.96
CA ARG A 200 -5.48 0.60 2.56
C ARG A 200 -5.53 0.44 1.04
N GLU A 201 -6.43 1.17 0.37
CA GLU A 201 -6.53 1.13 -1.09
C GLU A 201 -5.26 1.65 -1.76
N VAL A 202 -4.67 2.72 -1.22
CA VAL A 202 -3.36 3.22 -1.69
C VAL A 202 -2.28 2.15 -1.57
N ALA A 203 -2.19 1.48 -0.43
CA ALA A 203 -1.22 0.41 -0.20
C ALA A 203 -1.36 -0.73 -1.22
N ILE A 204 -2.60 -1.19 -1.44
CA ILE A 204 -2.91 -2.26 -2.41
C ILE A 204 -2.47 -1.84 -3.82
N LEU A 205 -2.79 -0.62 -4.25
CA LEU A 205 -2.48 -0.14 -5.59
C LEU A 205 -0.98 0.08 -5.82
N LEU A 206 -0.25 0.60 -4.83
CA LEU A 206 1.20 0.74 -4.90
C LEU A 206 1.90 -0.63 -4.91
N ALA A 207 1.44 -1.57 -4.08
CA ALA A 207 1.95 -2.94 -4.08
C ALA A 207 1.67 -3.67 -5.41
N GLN A 208 0.55 -3.37 -6.07
CA GLN A 208 0.19 -3.88 -7.41
C GLN A 208 1.01 -3.27 -8.55
N ALA A 209 1.86 -2.27 -8.31
CA ALA A 209 2.52 -1.54 -9.40
C ALA A 209 4.02 -1.28 -9.15
N GLY A 210 4.62 -1.98 -8.17
CA GLY A 210 6.03 -1.84 -7.78
C GLY A 210 7.08 -2.17 -8.87
N PRO A 211 8.32 -1.67 -8.71
CA PRO A 211 9.36 -1.69 -9.74
C PRO A 211 10.07 -3.05 -9.85
N SER A 212 9.78 -3.76 -10.94
CA SER A 212 10.58 -4.84 -11.57
C SER A 212 11.78 -5.41 -10.79
N THR A 213 11.57 -6.48 -10.02
CA THR A 213 12.65 -7.48 -9.83
C THR A 213 12.86 -8.20 -11.18
N PRO A 214 14.11 -8.54 -11.58
CA PRO A 214 14.40 -9.20 -12.86
C PRO A 214 13.52 -10.43 -13.09
N ARG A 215 13.20 -10.69 -14.36
CA ARG A 215 12.48 -11.87 -14.86
C ARG A 215 12.79 -13.14 -14.05
N ASN A 216 11.81 -13.60 -13.28
CA ASN A 216 11.41 -15.00 -13.32
C ASN A 216 9.98 -15.02 -13.86
N LEU A 217 9.89 -15.22 -15.17
CA LEU A 217 8.64 -15.29 -15.92
C LEU A 217 7.87 -16.61 -15.68
N GLU A 218 8.16 -17.31 -14.59
CA GLU A 218 7.50 -18.55 -14.19
C GLU A 218 6.71 -18.44 -12.86
N LEU A 219 6.81 -17.31 -12.13
CA LEU A 219 6.06 -17.10 -10.87
C LEU A 219 4.87 -16.12 -11.02
N ARG A 220 4.39 -15.89 -12.25
CA ARG A 220 3.29 -14.95 -12.55
C ARG A 220 1.90 -15.60 -12.62
N GLU A 221 1.79 -16.84 -12.21
CA GLU A 221 0.56 -17.41 -11.67
C GLU A 221 0.67 -17.39 -10.14
N GLY A 222 -0.43 -17.22 -9.39
CA GLY A 222 -0.33 -17.30 -7.93
C GLY A 222 0.30 -18.65 -7.57
N VAL A 223 1.27 -18.66 -6.66
CA VAL A 223 1.95 -19.90 -6.30
C VAL A 223 1.00 -20.68 -5.41
N ASP A 224 0.48 -21.80 -5.92
CA ASP A 224 -0.28 -22.76 -5.13
C ASP A 224 0.42 -24.12 -5.21
N GLU A 225 1.34 -24.37 -4.28
CA GLU A 225 2.24 -25.52 -4.34
C GLU A 225 2.28 -26.32 -3.04
N PRO A 226 2.42 -27.64 -3.12
CA PRO A 226 2.70 -28.46 -1.96
C PRO A 226 4.13 -28.20 -1.46
N LEU A 227 4.29 -28.11 -0.14
CA LEU A 227 5.56 -27.98 0.57
C LEU A 227 5.76 -29.16 1.51
N ARG A 228 7.04 -29.45 1.78
CA ARG A 228 7.45 -30.32 2.90
C ARG A 228 8.30 -29.50 3.84
N LEU A 229 7.73 -29.16 5.00
CA LEU A 229 8.46 -28.42 6.03
C LEU A 229 9.33 -29.40 6.80
N ILE A 230 10.60 -29.10 6.97
CA ILE A 230 11.52 -29.90 7.77
C ILE A 230 11.70 -29.19 9.11
N ASP A 231 11.35 -29.87 10.21
CA ASP A 231 11.50 -29.31 11.54
C ASP A 231 12.92 -29.48 12.13
N SER A 232 13.12 -28.95 13.33
CA SER A 232 14.40 -29.02 14.08
C SER A 232 14.89 -30.46 14.34
N LYS A 233 13.99 -31.44 14.29
CA LYS A 233 14.25 -32.88 14.48
C LYS A 233 14.30 -33.63 13.15
N LEU A 234 14.40 -32.91 12.02
CA LEU A 234 14.46 -33.43 10.66
C LEU A 234 13.22 -34.22 10.22
N ARG A 235 12.06 -33.96 10.83
CA ARG A 235 10.79 -34.59 10.44
C ARG A 235 10.11 -33.74 9.37
N ALA A 236 9.49 -34.41 8.40
CA ALA A 236 8.78 -33.77 7.31
C ALA A 236 7.29 -33.58 7.64
N HIS A 237 6.79 -32.37 7.45
CA HIS A 237 5.39 -32.00 7.63
C HIS A 237 4.80 -31.55 6.30
N PRO A 238 3.71 -32.18 5.81
CA PRO A 238 3.04 -31.75 4.60
C PRO A 238 2.37 -30.39 4.81
N ALA A 239 2.58 -29.50 3.87
CA ALA A 239 1.97 -28.18 3.88
C ALA A 239 1.60 -27.78 2.44
N ARG A 240 0.77 -26.77 2.31
CA ARG A 240 0.47 -26.14 1.02
C ARG A 240 0.54 -24.63 1.21
N ILE A 241 1.28 -23.96 0.33
CA ILE A 241 1.36 -22.50 0.35
C ILE A 241 0.55 -21.95 -0.81
N HIS A 242 -0.25 -20.93 -0.51
CA HIS A 242 -0.87 -20.06 -1.49
C HIS A 242 -0.29 -18.66 -1.35
N VAL A 243 0.48 -18.23 -2.33
CA VAL A 243 0.93 -16.84 -2.46
C VAL A 243 0.06 -16.15 -3.50
N PRO A 244 -0.80 -15.19 -3.10
CA PRO A 244 -1.67 -14.51 -4.03
C PRO A 244 -0.85 -13.72 -5.05
N ARG A 245 -1.44 -13.48 -6.21
CA ARG A 245 -0.82 -12.67 -7.25
C ARG A 245 -0.55 -11.26 -6.71
N GLY A 246 0.72 -10.88 -6.65
CA GLY A 246 1.16 -9.59 -6.13
C GLY A 246 2.55 -9.24 -6.64
N LEU A 247 2.93 -7.95 -6.58
CA LEU A 247 4.19 -7.42 -7.12
C LEU A 247 5.17 -6.98 -6.01
N GLY A 248 5.03 -7.54 -4.80
CA GLY A 248 5.91 -7.38 -3.63
C GLY A 248 5.70 -8.48 -2.58
N PRO A 249 6.54 -8.54 -1.51
CA PRO A 249 6.43 -9.60 -0.51
C PRO A 249 5.11 -9.49 0.27
N ALA A 250 4.31 -10.54 0.23
CA ALA A 250 3.00 -10.53 0.88
C ALA A 250 3.14 -10.75 2.40
N PRO A 251 2.34 -10.09 3.26
CA PRO A 251 2.15 -10.59 4.60
C PRO A 251 1.57 -12.01 4.53
N ALA A 252 1.85 -12.83 5.53
CA ALA A 252 1.43 -14.23 5.48
C ALA A 252 0.81 -14.70 6.79
N VAL A 253 -0.17 -15.59 6.68
CA VAL A 253 -0.73 -16.31 7.81
C VAL A 253 -0.51 -17.80 7.67
N ILE A 254 -0.13 -18.45 8.77
CA ILE A 254 -0.12 -19.91 8.85
C ILE A 254 -1.51 -20.36 9.32
N LEU A 255 -2.14 -21.26 8.57
CA LEU A 255 -3.46 -21.83 8.88
C LEU A 255 -3.27 -23.25 9.41
N VAL A 256 -3.82 -23.52 10.60
CA VAL A 256 -3.75 -24.84 11.24
C VAL A 256 -5.07 -25.22 11.89
N GLY A 257 -5.50 -26.46 11.69
CA GLY A 257 -6.72 -27.02 12.31
C GLY A 257 -8.05 -26.63 11.65
N LEU A 258 -8.02 -25.78 10.61
CA LEU A 258 -9.24 -25.29 9.97
C LEU A 258 -9.79 -26.31 8.96
N SER A 259 -10.90 -26.95 9.32
CA SER A 259 -11.59 -27.94 8.47
C SER A 259 -12.83 -27.39 7.76
N GLN A 260 -13.46 -26.35 8.32
CA GLN A 260 -14.67 -25.72 7.77
C GLN A 260 -14.45 -24.24 7.47
N GLY A 261 -15.11 -23.73 6.41
CA GLY A 261 -14.96 -22.33 5.97
C GLY A 261 -13.59 -21.97 5.39
N LEU A 262 -12.69 -22.95 5.22
CA LEU A 262 -11.34 -22.76 4.72
C LEU A 262 -11.30 -22.13 3.32
N ASP A 263 -12.13 -22.60 2.38
CA ASP A 263 -12.13 -22.06 1.01
C ASP A 263 -12.57 -20.60 0.97
N ALA A 264 -13.58 -20.25 1.77
CA ALA A 264 -14.05 -18.87 1.90
C ALA A 264 -12.95 -17.98 2.50
N LEU A 265 -12.24 -18.46 3.52
CA LEU A 265 -11.13 -17.74 4.13
C LEU A 265 -9.96 -17.57 3.13
N LEU A 266 -9.55 -18.64 2.46
CA LEU A 266 -8.46 -18.62 1.48
C LEU A 266 -8.75 -17.63 0.34
N LEU A 267 -9.98 -17.64 -0.18
CA LEU A 267 -10.41 -16.69 -1.20
C LEU A 267 -10.29 -15.24 -0.70
N ARG A 268 -10.78 -14.94 0.50
CA ARG A 268 -10.72 -13.58 1.06
C ARG A 268 -9.30 -13.14 1.40
N LEU A 269 -8.46 -14.03 1.90
CA LEU A 269 -7.03 -13.76 2.12
C LEU A 269 -6.34 -13.41 0.80
N ALA A 270 -6.61 -14.19 -0.26
CA ALA A 270 -6.06 -13.94 -1.58
C ALA A 270 -6.52 -12.60 -2.17
N GLU A 271 -7.82 -12.28 -2.07
CA GLU A 271 -8.37 -10.97 -2.46
C GLU A 271 -7.75 -9.80 -1.68
N ALA A 272 -7.37 -10.03 -0.43
CA ALA A 272 -6.70 -9.05 0.43
C ALA A 272 -5.18 -8.98 0.23
N GLY A 273 -4.60 -9.81 -0.66
CA GLY A 273 -3.16 -9.86 -0.90
C GLY A 273 -2.35 -10.47 0.25
N ILE A 274 -2.98 -11.30 1.09
CA ILE A 274 -2.34 -12.00 2.21
C ILE A 274 -2.04 -13.44 1.78
N ALA A 275 -0.77 -13.85 1.87
CA ALA A 275 -0.36 -15.23 1.64
C ALA A 275 -0.85 -16.15 2.76
N SER A 276 -1.07 -17.41 2.41
CA SER A 276 -1.46 -18.43 3.38
C SER A 276 -0.57 -19.66 3.25
N LEU A 277 -0.14 -20.20 4.39
CA LEU A 277 0.52 -21.50 4.46
C LEU A 277 -0.36 -22.40 5.32
N ARG A 278 -0.92 -23.44 4.71
CA ARG A 278 -1.75 -24.42 5.39
C ARG A 278 -0.89 -25.62 5.78
N LEU A 279 -0.91 -25.97 7.07
CA LEU A 279 -0.39 -27.25 7.53
C LEU A 279 -1.43 -28.34 7.29
N GLU A 280 -1.05 -29.42 6.63
CA GLU A 280 -1.92 -30.58 6.43
C GLU A 280 -1.80 -31.50 7.65
N SER A 281 -2.42 -31.11 8.77
CA SER A 281 -2.50 -31.97 9.95
C SER A 281 -3.73 -32.86 9.87
N GLY A 282 -3.53 -34.18 9.77
CA GLY A 282 -4.61 -35.15 9.86
C GLY A 282 -4.94 -35.46 11.32
N GLY A 283 -5.99 -34.86 11.88
CA GLY A 283 -6.54 -35.24 13.19
C GLY A 283 -6.35 -34.19 14.29
N GLU A 284 -6.08 -34.65 15.51
CA GLU A 284 -5.84 -33.80 16.71
C GLU A 284 -4.40 -33.23 16.71
N PRO A 285 -4.15 -32.11 17.41
CA PRO A 285 -2.80 -31.58 17.59
C PRO A 285 -1.90 -32.62 18.28
N ASP A 286 -0.72 -32.85 17.72
CA ASP A 286 0.31 -33.70 18.31
C ASP A 286 1.49 -32.86 18.84
N GLU A 287 2.39 -33.50 19.59
CA GLU A 287 3.61 -32.85 20.14
C GLU A 287 4.56 -32.31 19.06
N ARG A 288 4.31 -32.58 17.78
CA ARG A 288 5.15 -32.18 16.66
C ARG A 288 4.69 -30.87 16.04
N LEU A 289 3.51 -30.39 16.41
CA LEU A 289 2.89 -29.25 15.77
C LEU A 289 3.62 -27.93 16.03
N GLU A 290 4.10 -27.69 17.25
CA GLU A 290 4.90 -26.49 17.57
C GLU A 290 6.17 -26.45 16.69
N ASP A 291 6.87 -27.59 16.60
CA ASP A 291 8.05 -27.77 15.76
C ASP A 291 7.72 -27.47 14.27
N ALA A 292 6.55 -27.90 13.78
CA ALA A 292 6.07 -27.64 12.42
C ALA A 292 5.72 -26.16 12.18
N LEU A 293 5.10 -25.49 13.16
CA LEU A 293 4.78 -24.06 13.09
C LEU A 293 6.04 -23.20 13.07
N HIS A 294 7.06 -23.52 13.90
CA HIS A 294 8.36 -22.84 13.84
C HIS A 294 9.06 -23.03 12.48
N ALA A 295 8.97 -24.24 11.89
CA ALA A 295 9.48 -24.52 10.56
C ALA A 295 8.72 -23.73 9.47
N ALA A 296 7.40 -23.62 9.59
CA ALA A 296 6.57 -22.82 8.70
C ALA A 296 6.95 -21.34 8.74
N LEU A 297 7.13 -20.76 9.95
CA LEU A 297 7.60 -19.38 10.12
C LEU A 297 8.99 -19.19 9.51
N GLY A 298 9.89 -20.16 9.65
CA GLY A 298 11.23 -20.13 9.04
C GLY A 298 11.20 -20.13 7.53
N ILE A 299 10.38 -21.01 6.93
CA ILE A 299 10.23 -21.08 5.48
C ILE A 299 9.58 -19.81 4.94
N LEU A 300 8.51 -19.32 5.56
CA LEU A 300 7.87 -18.06 5.17
C LEU A 300 8.85 -16.89 5.24
N ALA A 301 9.59 -16.73 6.34
CA ALA A 301 10.55 -15.64 6.50
C ALA A 301 11.75 -15.73 5.53
N ALA A 302 12.05 -16.90 4.98
CA ALA A 302 13.13 -17.10 4.02
C ALA A 302 12.68 -16.94 2.55
N ARG A 303 11.37 -16.84 2.28
CA ARG A 303 10.84 -16.70 0.93
C ARG A 303 10.90 -15.24 0.45
N PRO A 304 11.44 -14.97 -0.74
CA PRO A 304 11.48 -13.60 -1.28
C PRO A 304 10.09 -13.02 -1.57
N GLU A 305 9.07 -13.87 -1.72
CA GLU A 305 7.69 -13.47 -2.00
C GLU A 305 6.89 -13.14 -0.74
N ILE A 306 7.47 -13.23 0.47
CA ILE A 306 6.80 -13.05 1.76
C ILE A 306 7.50 -11.95 2.59
N ASP A 307 6.73 -11.07 3.22
CA ASP A 307 7.26 -10.08 4.17
C ASP A 307 7.53 -10.76 5.53
N PRO A 308 8.81 -10.93 5.93
CA PRO A 308 9.16 -11.63 7.16
C PRO A 308 8.74 -10.88 8.43
N PHE A 309 8.36 -9.60 8.33
CA PHE A 309 7.93 -8.77 9.47
C PHE A 309 6.41 -8.76 9.65
N ARG A 310 5.66 -9.42 8.77
CA ARG A 310 4.19 -9.45 8.78
C ARG A 310 3.67 -10.88 8.70
N LEU A 311 4.03 -11.67 9.72
CA LEU A 311 3.59 -13.05 9.85
C LEU A 311 2.56 -13.18 10.98
N GLY A 312 1.58 -14.05 10.78
CA GLY A 312 0.61 -14.42 11.81
C GLY A 312 0.27 -15.90 11.79
N ILE A 313 -0.41 -16.35 12.84
CA ILE A 313 -0.90 -17.73 12.96
C ILE A 313 -2.41 -17.69 13.22
N VAL A 314 -3.15 -18.52 12.48
CA VAL A 314 -4.57 -18.78 12.66
C VAL A 314 -4.72 -20.24 13.13
N GLY A 315 -5.05 -20.43 14.39
CA GLY A 315 -5.34 -21.74 14.98
C GLY A 315 -6.84 -21.95 15.15
N ALA A 316 -7.33 -23.17 14.90
CA ALA A 316 -8.73 -23.54 15.09
C ALA A 316 -8.92 -24.73 16.06
N GLY A 317 -9.93 -24.68 16.93
CA GLY A 317 -10.23 -25.76 17.87
C GLY A 317 -9.02 -26.11 18.75
N GLY A 318 -8.72 -27.41 18.89
CA GLY A 318 -7.56 -27.90 19.66
C GLY A 318 -6.21 -27.32 19.23
N PHE A 319 -6.11 -26.79 18.00
CA PHE A 319 -4.89 -26.18 17.47
C PHE A 319 -4.63 -24.75 17.97
N CYS A 320 -5.58 -24.14 18.69
CA CYS A 320 -5.43 -22.81 19.28
C CYS A 320 -4.29 -22.75 20.30
N GLN A 321 -4.14 -23.79 21.13
CA GLN A 321 -3.14 -23.79 22.20
C GLN A 321 -1.69 -23.85 21.64
N PRO A 322 -1.34 -24.76 20.73
CA PRO A 322 -0.02 -24.74 20.08
C PRO A 322 0.28 -23.45 19.30
N ALA A 323 -0.73 -22.84 18.67
CA ALA A 323 -0.57 -21.54 18.00
C ALA A 323 -0.20 -20.43 19.00
N LEU A 324 -0.86 -20.41 20.16
CA LEU A 324 -0.58 -19.48 21.26
C LEU A 324 0.84 -19.69 21.80
N ASP A 325 1.23 -20.94 22.06
CA ASP A 325 2.55 -21.29 22.60
C ASP A 325 3.68 -20.87 21.65
N VAL A 326 3.49 -21.04 20.33
CA VAL A 326 4.46 -20.60 19.32
C VAL A 326 4.54 -19.08 19.24
N VAL A 327 3.42 -18.36 19.22
CA VAL A 327 3.43 -16.88 19.19
C VAL A 327 4.12 -16.31 20.43
N ALA A 328 3.99 -16.96 21.59
CA ALA A 328 4.66 -16.55 22.83
C ALA A 328 6.19 -16.74 22.78
N ARG A 329 6.70 -17.66 21.93
CA ARG A 329 8.12 -18.05 21.88
C ARG A 329 8.84 -17.60 20.60
N ASP A 330 8.11 -17.27 19.54
CA ASP A 330 8.65 -16.91 18.23
C ASP A 330 8.25 -15.49 17.81
N ALA A 331 9.19 -14.55 17.97
CA ALA A 331 8.97 -13.13 17.67
C ALA A 331 8.65 -12.83 16.19
N ARG A 332 8.82 -13.81 15.28
CA ARG A 332 8.42 -13.67 13.87
C ARG A 332 6.91 -13.63 13.72
N ALA A 333 6.17 -14.41 14.54
CA ALA A 333 4.72 -14.41 14.53
C ALA A 333 4.19 -13.23 15.33
N ARG A 334 3.68 -12.21 14.63
CA ARG A 334 3.23 -10.95 15.26
C ARG A 334 1.74 -10.90 15.51
N LEU A 335 0.95 -11.65 14.73
CA LEU A 335 -0.50 -11.72 14.87
C LEU A 335 -0.94 -13.12 15.25
N LEU A 336 -1.92 -13.19 16.15
CA LEU A 336 -2.58 -14.43 16.55
C LEU A 336 -4.08 -14.31 16.31
N VAL A 337 -4.63 -15.31 15.65
CA VAL A 337 -6.08 -15.49 15.49
C VAL A 337 -6.47 -16.87 16.02
N LEU A 338 -7.46 -16.89 16.90
CA LEU A 338 -8.01 -18.10 17.51
C LEU A 338 -9.46 -18.28 17.05
N LEU A 339 -9.72 -19.41 16.39
CA LEU A 339 -11.04 -19.81 15.91
C LEU A 339 -11.56 -20.95 16.78
N ASP A 340 -12.74 -20.79 17.37
CA ASP A 340 -13.35 -21.77 18.28
C ASP A 340 -12.37 -22.29 19.37
N PRO A 341 -11.73 -21.41 20.15
CA PRO A 341 -10.75 -21.86 21.14
C PRO A 341 -11.41 -22.71 22.23
N PRO A 342 -10.76 -23.82 22.67
CA PRO A 342 -11.27 -24.67 23.75
C PRO A 342 -11.50 -23.89 25.04
N ALA A 343 -12.45 -24.36 25.86
CA ALA A 343 -12.73 -23.76 27.16
C ALA A 343 -11.46 -23.68 28.02
N GLY A 344 -11.18 -22.50 28.57
CA GLY A 344 -9.97 -22.23 29.36
C GLY A 344 -8.78 -21.69 28.56
N THR A 345 -8.90 -21.51 27.25
CA THR A 345 -7.87 -20.80 26.47
C THR A 345 -7.84 -19.33 26.85
N GLU A 346 -6.67 -18.82 27.27
CA GLU A 346 -6.47 -17.41 27.64
C GLU A 346 -5.77 -16.63 26.50
N PRO A 347 -6.51 -15.95 25.60
CA PRO A 347 -5.91 -15.21 24.50
C PRO A 347 -5.07 -14.03 25.01
N PRO A 348 -3.85 -13.80 24.48
CA PRO A 348 -3.06 -12.63 24.84
C PRO A 348 -3.71 -11.33 24.35
N PRO A 349 -3.38 -10.17 24.95
CA PRO A 349 -3.85 -8.87 24.48
C PRO A 349 -3.53 -8.67 23.00
N GLY A 350 -4.54 -8.28 22.22
CA GLY A 350 -4.39 -8.03 20.78
C GLY A 350 -4.57 -9.24 19.88
N ALA A 351 -4.85 -10.44 20.40
CA ALA A 351 -5.31 -11.57 19.59
C ALA A 351 -6.74 -11.34 19.04
N PHE A 352 -7.03 -11.87 17.86
CA PHE A 352 -8.40 -11.92 17.34
C PHE A 352 -9.07 -13.24 17.72
N VAL A 353 -10.27 -13.18 18.28
CA VAL A 353 -11.00 -14.37 18.70
C VAL A 353 -12.32 -14.45 17.95
N VAL A 354 -12.61 -15.62 17.39
CA VAL A 354 -13.85 -15.94 16.69
C VAL A 354 -14.46 -17.17 17.38
N PRO A 355 -15.55 -17.01 18.16
CA PRO A 355 -16.12 -18.09 18.97
C PRO A 355 -17.12 -18.95 18.17
N VAL A 356 -16.77 -19.36 16.96
CA VAL A 356 -17.60 -20.24 16.11
C VAL A 356 -16.72 -21.30 15.44
N ALA A 357 -17.23 -22.54 15.43
CA ALA A 357 -16.55 -23.69 14.83
C ALA A 357 -16.53 -23.64 13.29
N GLU A 358 -17.54 -23.01 12.69
CA GLU A 358 -17.66 -22.84 11.25
C GLU A 358 -17.48 -21.37 10.88
N LEU A 359 -16.53 -21.09 9.99
CA LEU A 359 -16.23 -19.74 9.55
C LEU A 359 -17.18 -19.32 8.42
N GLU A 360 -18.24 -18.60 8.73
CA GLU A 360 -19.12 -18.02 7.72
C GLU A 360 -18.40 -16.93 6.90
N ALA A 361 -18.92 -16.61 5.71
CA ALA A 361 -18.36 -15.59 4.84
C ALA A 361 -18.20 -14.22 5.54
N ARG A 362 -19.12 -13.88 6.45
CA ARG A 362 -19.08 -12.64 7.22
C ARG A 362 -17.96 -12.64 8.26
N ASP A 363 -17.70 -13.76 8.93
CA ASP A 363 -16.60 -13.89 9.88
C ASP A 363 -15.25 -13.90 9.16
N ALA A 364 -15.16 -14.58 8.01
CA ALA A 364 -14.00 -14.52 7.13
C ALA A 364 -13.68 -13.07 6.71
N GLU A 365 -14.69 -12.31 6.29
CA GLU A 365 -14.51 -10.90 5.93
C GLU A 365 -14.05 -10.06 7.13
N ARG A 366 -14.64 -10.26 8.32
CA ARG A 366 -14.25 -9.54 9.54
C ARG A 366 -12.81 -9.85 9.94
N LEU A 367 -12.42 -11.10 9.87
CA LEU A 367 -11.06 -11.57 10.16
C LEU A 367 -10.05 -10.99 9.17
N VAL A 368 -10.33 -11.05 7.87
CA VAL A 368 -9.43 -10.53 6.83
C VAL A 368 -9.32 -9.01 6.92
N ARG A 369 -10.41 -8.32 7.26
CA ARG A 369 -10.36 -6.87 7.55
C ARG A 369 -9.45 -6.58 8.74
N TRP A 370 -9.61 -7.32 9.83
CA TRP A 370 -8.78 -7.19 11.03
C TRP A 370 -7.30 -7.47 10.77
N LEU A 371 -6.99 -8.51 9.99
CA LEU A 371 -5.63 -8.82 9.55
C LEU A 371 -5.09 -7.69 8.67
N GLY A 372 -5.89 -7.20 7.73
CA GLY A 372 -5.54 -6.08 6.85
C GLY A 372 -5.17 -4.83 7.64
N ASP A 373 -5.99 -4.45 8.63
CA ASP A 373 -5.73 -3.26 9.45
C ASP A 373 -4.44 -3.36 10.28
N ARG A 374 -3.97 -4.57 10.61
CA ARG A 374 -2.75 -4.80 11.40
C ARG A 374 -1.52 -5.07 10.57
N PHE A 375 -1.66 -5.78 9.47
CA PHE A 375 -0.57 -5.94 8.50
C PHE A 375 -0.35 -4.68 7.68
N TYR A 376 -1.35 -3.80 7.58
CA TYR A 376 -1.28 -2.51 6.88
C TYR A 376 -1.84 -1.39 7.77
N PRO A 377 -1.18 -1.05 8.89
CA PRO A 377 -1.69 -0.05 9.83
C PRO A 377 -1.88 1.30 9.15
N THR A 378 -3.04 1.91 9.39
CA THR A 378 -3.35 3.29 8.97
C THR A 378 -2.75 4.29 9.95
N GLU A 379 -2.46 5.53 9.51
CA GLU A 379 -1.84 6.62 10.31
C GLU A 379 -2.63 7.07 11.57
N SER A 380 -3.76 6.43 11.90
CA SER A 380 -4.58 6.80 13.07
C SER A 380 -4.26 5.99 14.34
N ALA A 381 -3.22 5.17 14.34
CA ALA A 381 -2.76 4.39 15.49
C ALA A 381 -1.39 4.87 16.00
#